data_AF-A0A7C1AZX9-F1
#
_entry.id   AF-A0A7C1AZX9-F1
#
_cell.length_a   1.000
_cell.length_b   1.000
_cell.length_c   1.000
_cell.angle_alpha   90.00
_cell.angle_beta   90.00
_cell.angle_gamma   90.00
#
_symmetry.space_group_name_H-M   'P 1'
#
loop_
_entity.id
_entity.type
_entity.pdbx_description
1 polymer ?
#
loop_
_entity_poly.entity_id
_entity_poly.type
_entity_poly.pdbx_seq_one_letter_code
_entity_poly.pdbx_strand_id
1 'polypeptide(L)'
;MQRTIFAVGDSHSLRCFENHPHIADSKALFGHNKLDGRTAFNLARHDKRVRKIVSAIGDRHIIFVFGEVDVRIHIKYQYRQTGTPIDELLRNTANRYADYVRGLRQDGYDIHIFNVVPTGDFSTPAARRWQERLTYPFTADR
;
A
#
# COMPACT_ATOMS: atom_id res chain seq x y z
N MET A 1 1.01 -0.31 -25.47
CA MET A 1 1.99 -0.65 -24.41
C MET A 1 1.84 -2.14 -24.14
N GLN A 2 2.92 -2.93 -24.12
CA GLN A 2 2.86 -4.42 -24.02
C GLN A 2 2.72 -4.94 -22.57
N ARG A 3 2.56 -4.03 -21.60
CA ARG A 3 2.41 -4.36 -20.17
C ARG A 3 0.93 -4.63 -19.89
N THR A 4 0.63 -5.87 -19.51
CA THR A 4 -0.74 -6.39 -19.32
C THR A 4 -1.14 -6.52 -17.85
N ILE A 5 -0.17 -6.40 -16.94
CA ILE A 5 -0.37 -6.51 -15.49
C ILE A 5 -0.08 -5.16 -14.85
N PHE A 6 -0.87 -4.76 -13.86
CA PHE A 6 -0.71 -3.46 -13.22
C PHE A 6 -0.49 -3.52 -11.71
N ALA A 7 0.65 -3.00 -11.25
CA ALA A 7 0.97 -2.85 -9.84
C ALA A 7 0.34 -1.59 -9.25
N VAL A 8 -0.40 -1.77 -8.15
CA VAL A 8 -1.12 -0.72 -7.42
C VAL A 8 -0.78 -0.81 -5.95
N GLY A 9 -0.30 0.27 -5.35
CA GLY A 9 0.11 0.21 -3.96
C GLY A 9 0.75 1.48 -3.45
N ASP A 10 1.36 1.38 -2.28
CA ASP A 10 2.24 2.43 -1.76
C ASP A 10 3.52 2.57 -2.61
N SER A 11 4.52 3.31 -2.13
CA SER A 11 5.81 3.49 -2.83
C SER A 11 6.48 2.19 -3.31
N HIS A 12 6.22 1.03 -2.69
CA HIS A 12 6.79 -0.25 -3.09
C HIS A 12 6.18 -0.81 -4.37
N SER A 13 4.94 -0.45 -4.72
CA SER A 13 4.36 -0.82 -6.03
C SER A 13 5.20 -0.31 -7.20
N LEU A 14 5.84 0.85 -7.02
CA LEU A 14 6.81 1.38 -7.96
C LEU A 14 8.16 0.65 -7.82
N ARG A 15 8.73 0.62 -6.61
CA ARG A 15 10.11 0.12 -6.40
C ARG A 15 10.30 -1.35 -6.78
N CYS A 16 9.29 -2.19 -6.56
CA CYS A 16 9.37 -3.62 -6.85
C CYS A 16 9.23 -3.95 -8.34
N PHE A 17 8.62 -3.07 -9.13
CA PHE A 17 8.27 -3.35 -10.53
C PHE A 17 8.76 -2.27 -11.51
N GLU A 18 9.63 -1.37 -11.05
CA GLU A 18 10.18 -0.31 -11.89
C GLU A 18 10.87 -0.93 -13.11
N ASN A 19 10.53 -0.44 -14.30
CA ASN A 19 11.04 -0.92 -15.59
C ASN A 19 10.72 -2.38 -15.93
N HIS A 20 9.80 -3.05 -15.23
CA HIS A 20 9.44 -4.43 -15.54
C HIS A 20 8.85 -4.53 -16.97
N PRO A 21 9.19 -5.59 -17.74
CA PRO A 21 8.74 -5.73 -19.13
C PRO A 21 7.23 -5.97 -19.25
N HIS A 22 6.61 -6.62 -18.25
CA HIS A 22 5.20 -7.04 -18.31
C HIS A 22 4.30 -6.34 -17.29
N ILE A 23 4.87 -5.66 -16.30
CA ILE A 23 4.13 -5.04 -15.18
C ILE A 23 4.29 -3.53 -15.31
N ALA A 24 3.17 -2.82 -15.39
CA ALA A 24 3.13 -1.37 -15.34
C ALA A 24 2.75 -0.92 -13.91
N ASP A 25 3.11 0.30 -13.56
CA ASP A 25 2.79 0.92 -12.29
C ASP A 25 2.14 2.30 -12.50
N SER A 26 1.66 2.91 -11.41
CA SER A 26 0.99 4.22 -11.48
C SER A 26 1.86 5.34 -12.05
N LYS A 27 3.19 5.29 -11.91
CA LYS A 27 4.11 6.28 -12.50
C LYS A 27 4.16 6.11 -14.02
N ALA A 28 4.13 4.88 -14.52
CA ALA A 28 4.10 4.61 -15.95
C ALA A 28 2.84 5.16 -16.65
N LEU A 29 1.69 5.21 -15.97
CA LEU A 29 0.44 5.76 -16.52
C LEU A 29 0.22 7.25 -16.24
N PHE A 30 0.62 7.74 -15.06
CA PHE A 30 0.23 9.07 -14.58
C PHE A 30 1.42 9.99 -14.26
N GLY A 31 2.65 9.52 -14.44
CA GLY A 31 3.88 10.24 -14.07
C GLY A 31 4.18 10.28 -12.57
N HIS A 32 3.27 9.81 -11.71
CA HIS A 32 3.42 9.76 -10.25
C HIS A 32 2.60 8.61 -9.64
N ASN A 33 2.96 8.16 -8.43
CA ASN A 33 2.19 7.16 -7.71
C ASN A 33 0.96 7.80 -7.02
N LYS A 34 -0.25 7.40 -7.42
CA LYS A 34 -1.52 7.93 -6.87
C LYS A 34 -1.84 7.44 -5.45
N LEU A 35 -1.25 6.33 -5.03
CA LEU A 35 -1.47 5.69 -3.74
C LEU A 35 -0.22 5.73 -2.86
N ASP A 36 0.70 6.65 -3.15
CA ASP A 36 1.88 6.84 -2.30
C ASP A 36 1.48 7.20 -0.86
N GLY A 37 2.14 6.56 0.11
CA GLY A 37 1.85 6.66 1.54
C GLY A 37 0.46 6.16 1.98
N ARG A 38 -0.30 5.46 1.12
CA ARG A 38 -1.62 4.93 1.48
C ARG A 38 -1.51 3.52 2.05
N THR A 39 -2.48 3.17 2.88
CA THR A 39 -2.51 1.90 3.61
C THR A 39 -3.65 1.03 3.09
N ALA A 40 -3.47 -0.29 3.16
CA ALA A 40 -4.53 -1.25 2.82
C ALA A 40 -5.77 -1.02 3.69
N PHE A 41 -5.59 -0.70 4.97
CA PHE A 41 -6.67 -0.40 5.91
C PHE A 41 -7.62 0.71 5.42
N ASN A 42 -7.08 1.70 4.70
CA ASN A 42 -7.83 2.85 4.20
C ASN A 42 -8.13 2.78 2.70
N LEU A 43 -7.92 1.62 2.05
CA LEU A 43 -8.02 1.52 0.60
C LEU A 43 -9.43 1.88 0.07
N ALA A 44 -10.48 1.50 0.80
CA ALA A 44 -11.86 1.89 0.51
C ALA A 44 -12.07 3.42 0.46
N ARG A 45 -11.37 4.18 1.33
CA ARG A 45 -11.41 5.66 1.32
C ARG A 45 -10.70 6.25 0.11
N HIS A 46 -9.94 5.43 -0.61
CA HIS A 46 -9.19 5.80 -1.80
C HIS A 46 -9.73 5.14 -3.06
N ASP A 47 -10.95 4.59 -3.03
CA ASP A 47 -11.59 3.90 -4.17
C ASP A 47 -11.56 4.76 -5.44
N LYS A 48 -11.95 6.04 -5.38
CA LYS A 48 -11.88 6.94 -6.54
C LYS A 48 -10.50 6.96 -7.23
N ARG A 49 -9.41 6.86 -6.45
CA ARG A 49 -8.04 6.82 -6.98
C ARG A 49 -7.74 5.44 -7.59
N VAL A 50 -8.14 4.37 -6.90
CA VAL A 50 -8.01 3.00 -7.40
C VAL A 50 -8.80 2.86 -8.71
N ARG A 51 -10.07 3.27 -8.75
CA ARG A 51 -10.92 3.30 -9.94
C ARG A 51 -10.30 4.05 -11.10
N LYS A 52 -9.70 5.22 -10.85
CA LYS A 52 -8.97 5.96 -11.88
C LYS A 52 -7.76 5.21 -12.43
N ILE A 53 -7.05 4.47 -11.58
CA ILE A 53 -5.96 3.60 -12.00
C ILE A 53 -6.51 2.45 -12.83
N VAL A 54 -7.48 1.72 -12.30
CA VAL A 54 -7.97 0.49 -12.92
C VAL A 54 -8.80 0.73 -14.18
N SER A 55 -9.40 1.90 -14.34
CA SER A 55 -10.07 2.31 -15.59
C SER A 55 -9.09 2.69 -16.70
N ALA A 56 -7.85 3.03 -16.35
CA ALA A 56 -6.82 3.37 -17.32
C ALA A 56 -6.07 2.14 -17.84
N ILE A 57 -6.26 0.98 -17.22
CA ILE A 57 -5.71 -0.29 -17.67
C ILE A 57 -6.73 -0.94 -18.60
N GLY A 58 -6.29 -1.32 -19.80
CA GLY A 58 -7.13 -2.11 -20.71
C GLY A 58 -7.36 -3.54 -20.19
N ASP A 59 -6.32 -4.12 -19.60
CA ASP A 59 -6.37 -5.43 -18.95
C ASP A 59 -6.86 -5.37 -17.50
N ARG A 60 -7.45 -6.48 -17.05
CA ARG A 60 -8.07 -6.59 -15.72
C ARG A 60 -7.17 -7.26 -14.67
N HIS A 61 -5.87 -7.43 -14.94
CA HIS A 61 -4.91 -8.04 -14.03
C HIS A 61 -4.24 -6.99 -13.13
N ILE A 62 -4.46 -7.09 -11.83
CA ILE A 62 -3.96 -6.14 -10.83
C ILE A 62 -3.09 -6.88 -9.82
N ILE A 63 -1.92 -6.32 -9.52
CA ILE A 63 -1.10 -6.70 -8.36
C ILE A 63 -1.25 -5.61 -7.31
N PHE A 64 -1.83 -5.93 -6.16
CA PHE A 64 -1.83 -5.03 -5.02
C PHE A 64 -0.58 -5.19 -4.16
N VAL A 65 0.05 -4.06 -3.84
CA VAL A 65 1.32 -3.97 -3.10
C VAL A 65 1.11 -3.09 -1.87
N PHE A 66 0.75 -3.71 -0.75
CA PHE A 66 0.47 -3.03 0.52
C PHE A 66 0.93 -3.90 1.70
N GLY A 67 0.96 -3.30 2.89
CA GLY A 67 1.19 -4.01 4.16
C GLY A 67 2.32 -3.41 5.00
N GLU A 68 3.38 -2.93 4.36
CA GLU A 68 4.53 -2.37 5.07
C GLU A 68 4.15 -1.11 5.86
N VAL A 69 3.43 -0.17 5.23
CA VAL A 69 2.96 1.05 5.89
C VAL A 69 1.88 0.72 6.94
N ASP A 70 1.00 -0.24 6.67
CA ASP A 70 -0.04 -0.68 7.61
C ASP A 70 0.56 -1.19 8.94
N VAL A 71 1.62 -2.00 8.87
CA VAL A 71 2.34 -2.49 10.07
C VAL A 71 2.85 -1.32 10.91
N ARG A 72 3.43 -0.30 10.29
CA ARG A 72 3.97 0.86 11.02
C ARG A 72 2.86 1.74 11.63
N ILE A 73 1.81 2.02 10.87
CA ILE A 73 0.78 2.99 11.24
C ILE A 73 -0.40 2.31 11.96
N HIS A 74 -1.11 1.42 11.28
CA HIS A 74 -2.36 0.83 11.77
C HIS A 74 -2.16 -0.22 12.85
N ILE A 75 -1.00 -0.88 12.87
CA ILE A 75 -0.69 -1.86 13.89
C ILE A 75 0.15 -1.23 15.01
N LYS A 76 1.42 -0.92 14.75
CA LYS A 76 2.37 -0.52 15.80
C LYS A 76 2.01 0.81 16.44
N TYR A 77 1.69 1.85 15.65
CA TYR A 77 1.37 3.16 16.20
C TYR A 77 0.01 3.17 16.89
N GLN A 78 -1.03 2.59 16.28
CA GLN A 78 -2.36 2.49 16.89
C GLN A 78 -2.32 1.75 18.23
N TYR A 79 -1.60 0.63 18.32
CA TYR A 79 -1.37 -0.09 19.59
C TYR A 79 -0.77 0.84 20.66
N ARG A 80 0.27 1.61 20.30
CA ARG A 80 0.92 2.55 21.23
C ARG A 80 0.01 3.70 21.68
N GLN A 81 -0.87 4.18 20.81
CA GLN A 81 -1.75 5.31 21.11
C GLN A 81 -2.99 4.92 21.91
N THR A 82 -3.54 3.73 21.65
CA THR A 82 -4.88 3.36 22.15
C THR A 82 -4.89 2.14 23.05
N GLY A 83 -3.81 1.36 23.07
CA GLY A 83 -3.76 0.08 23.76
C GLY A 83 -4.58 -1.04 23.10
N THR A 84 -5.20 -0.80 21.94
CA THR A 84 -5.97 -1.83 21.22
C THR A 84 -5.09 -3.04 20.90
N PRO A 85 -5.50 -4.27 21.23
CA PRO A 85 -4.69 -5.48 20.99
C PRO A 85 -4.23 -5.61 19.54
N ILE A 86 -2.97 -6.01 19.34
CA ILE A 86 -2.37 -6.17 18.00
C ILE A 86 -3.19 -7.13 17.13
N ASP A 87 -3.67 -8.24 17.69
CA ASP A 87 -4.49 -9.22 16.96
C ASP A 87 -5.80 -8.62 16.44
N GLU A 88 -6.39 -7.70 17.19
CA GLU A 88 -7.58 -6.97 16.75
C GLU A 88 -7.26 -6.03 15.60
N LEU A 89 -6.16 -5.27 15.71
CA LEU A 89 -5.70 -4.35 14.66
C LEU A 89 -5.35 -5.11 13.36
N LEU A 90 -4.70 -6.27 13.48
CA LEU A 90 -4.38 -7.15 12.35
C LEU A 90 -5.65 -7.67 11.69
N ARG A 91 -6.60 -8.20 12.47
CA ARG A 91 -7.88 -8.70 11.96
C ARG A 91 -8.67 -7.61 11.26
N ASN A 92 -8.74 -6.42 11.85
CA ASN A 92 -9.44 -5.27 11.28
C ASN A 92 -8.81 -4.83 9.96
N THR A 93 -7.48 -4.80 9.88
CA THR A 93 -6.74 -4.46 8.65
C THR A 93 -6.96 -5.50 7.56
N ALA A 94 -6.81 -6.79 7.90
CA ALA A 94 -7.00 -7.89 6.97
C ALA A 94 -8.44 -7.93 6.42
N ASN A 95 -9.45 -7.79 7.29
CA ASN A 95 -10.86 -7.81 6.89
C ASN A 95 -11.18 -6.66 5.93
N ARG A 96 -10.80 -5.42 6.29
CA ARG A 96 -11.04 -4.24 5.43
C ARG A 96 -10.39 -4.37 4.07
N TYR A 97 -9.15 -4.89 4.04
CA TYR A 97 -8.44 -5.09 2.80
C TYR A 97 -9.07 -6.20 1.95
N ALA A 98 -9.39 -7.34 2.55
CA ALA A 98 -10.02 -8.47 1.88
C ALA A 98 -11.42 -8.11 1.35
N ASP A 99 -12.22 -7.35 2.10
CA ASP A 99 -13.54 -6.90 1.68
C ASP A 99 -13.45 -5.99 0.44
N TYR A 100 -12.48 -5.06 0.45
CA TYR A 100 -12.25 -4.19 -0.70
C TYR A 100 -11.79 -4.97 -1.95
N VAL A 101 -10.83 -5.89 -1.77
CA VAL A 101 -10.35 -6.77 -2.84
C VAL A 101 -11.48 -7.65 -3.39
N ARG A 102 -12.35 -8.18 -2.52
CA ARG A 102 -13.52 -8.97 -2.92
C ARG A 102 -14.44 -8.19 -3.84
N GLY A 103 -14.71 -6.91 -3.52
CA GLY A 103 -15.52 -6.04 -4.37
C GLY A 103 -14.93 -5.90 -5.78
N LEU A 104 -13.62 -5.66 -5.89
CA LEU A 104 -12.97 -5.59 -7.20
C LEU A 104 -12.98 -6.94 -7.94
N ARG A 105 -12.86 -8.07 -7.24
CA ARG A 105 -13.02 -9.39 -7.90
C ARG A 105 -14.43 -9.59 -8.45
N GLN A 106 -15.46 -9.13 -7.73
CA GLN A 106 -16.85 -9.18 -8.19
C GLN A 106 -17.08 -8.32 -9.44
N ASP A 107 -16.32 -7.22 -9.59
CA ASP A 107 -16.32 -6.40 -10.81
C ASP A 107 -15.57 -7.05 -11.99
N GLY A 108 -15.01 -8.26 -11.79
CA GLY A 108 -14.34 -9.06 -12.81
C GLY A 108 -12.86 -8.75 -12.99
N TYR A 109 -12.21 -8.17 -11.97
CA TYR A 109 -10.74 -8.03 -11.95
C TYR A 109 -10.07 -9.32 -11.47
N ASP A 110 -8.96 -9.68 -12.13
CA ASP A 110 -8.05 -10.71 -11.66
C ASP A 110 -6.99 -10.07 -10.75
N ILE A 111 -6.92 -10.53 -9.51
CA ILE A 111 -6.21 -9.82 -8.44
C ILE A 111 -5.20 -10.73 -7.79
N HIS A 112 -3.95 -10.27 -7.81
CA HIS A 112 -2.83 -10.83 -7.07
C HIS A 112 -2.47 -9.93 -5.91
N ILE A 113 -2.12 -10.52 -4.77
CA ILE A 113 -1.61 -9.80 -3.60
C ILE A 113 -0.12 -10.05 -3.52
N PHE A 114 0.67 -8.99 -3.56
CA PHE A 114 2.11 -9.05 -3.40
C PHE A 114 2.50 -8.41 -2.07
N ASN A 115 3.10 -9.20 -1.19
CA ASN A 115 3.55 -8.72 0.09
C ASN A 115 4.93 -8.07 -0.05
N VAL A 116 5.11 -6.93 0.60
CA VAL A 116 6.41 -6.29 0.75
C VAL A 116 6.98 -6.74 2.08
N VAL A 117 8.03 -7.55 2.03
CA VAL A 117 8.80 -7.85 3.24
C VAL A 117 9.44 -6.54 3.70
N PRO A 118 9.24 -6.10 4.96
CA PRO A 118 9.85 -4.88 5.44
C PRO A 118 11.37 -5.00 5.38
N THR A 119 12.01 -4.31 4.42
CA THR A 119 13.46 -4.14 4.43
C THR A 119 13.77 -2.87 5.20
N GLY A 120 13.73 -3.00 6.53
CA GLY A 120 14.09 -1.95 7.46
C GLY A 120 14.96 -2.55 8.54
N ASP A 121 16.27 -2.59 8.32
CA ASP A 121 17.19 -2.71 9.43
C ASP A 121 17.16 -1.38 10.19
N PHE A 122 16.35 -1.35 11.25
CA PHE A 122 16.17 -0.21 12.14
C PHE A 122 17.44 0.12 12.94
N SER A 123 18.52 -0.64 12.78
CA SER A 123 19.84 -0.35 13.36
C SER A 123 20.75 0.47 12.45
N THR A 124 20.38 0.69 11.18
CA THR A 124 21.24 1.38 10.21
C THR A 124 21.15 2.91 10.28
N PRO A 125 22.19 3.65 9.85
CA PRO A 125 22.14 5.11 9.72
C PRO A 125 21.03 5.63 8.78
N ALA A 126 20.53 4.79 7.86
CA ALA A 126 19.38 5.11 7.02
C ALA A 126 18.09 5.20 7.84
N ALA A 127 17.92 4.34 8.86
CA ALA A 127 16.79 4.40 9.78
C ALA A 127 16.81 5.69 10.62
N ARG A 128 18.00 6.16 11.04
CA ARG A 128 18.17 7.43 11.77
C ARG A 128 17.78 8.64 10.91
N ARG A 129 18.29 8.68 9.67
CA ARG A 129 17.92 9.74 8.70
C ARG A 129 16.44 9.71 8.32
N TRP A 130 15.84 8.52 8.30
CA TRP A 130 14.41 8.36 8.10
C TRP A 130 13.61 8.90 9.29
N GLN A 131 14.04 8.61 10.54
CA GLN A 131 13.45 9.20 11.76
C GLN A 131 13.54 10.73 11.79
N GLU A 132 14.69 11.30 11.43
CA GLU A 132 14.93 12.75 11.40
C GLU A 132 14.08 13.48 10.34
N ARG A 133 13.65 12.78 9.29
CA ARG A 133 12.85 13.32 8.17
C ARG A 133 11.37 13.02 8.28
N LEU A 134 10.91 12.38 9.36
CA LEU A 134 9.49 12.21 9.63
C LEU A 134 8.85 13.57 9.93
N THR A 135 8.26 14.19 8.92
CA THR A 135 7.47 15.42 9.03
C THR A 135 5.97 15.09 9.11
N TYR A 136 5.54 14.21 10.01
CA TYR A 136 4.13 14.01 10.36
C TYR A 136 4.04 13.37 11.76
N PRO A 137 3.09 13.78 12.61
CA PRO A 137 3.44 14.31 13.93
C PRO A 137 3.68 13.23 15.00
N PHE A 138 4.75 13.44 15.78
CA PHE A 138 4.99 12.85 17.09
C PHE A 138 5.38 13.96 18.09
N THR A 139 4.40 14.75 18.54
CA THR A 139 4.42 15.27 19.91
C THR A 139 3.50 14.38 20.72
N ALA A 140 4.08 13.38 21.38
CA ALA A 140 3.49 12.92 22.62
C ALA A 140 3.90 14.00 23.63
N ASP A 141 2.95 14.81 24.08
CA ASP A 141 3.19 15.72 25.19
C ASP A 141 3.74 14.91 26.37
N ARG A 142 4.78 15.47 26.97
CA ARG A 142 5.41 14.98 28.21
C ARG A 142 4.51 15.23 29.40
#